data_AF-A0A973CPR8-F1
#
_entry.id   AF-A0A973CPR8-F1
#
_cell.length_a   1.000
_cell.length_b   1.000
_cell.length_c   1.000
_cell.angle_alpha   90.00
_cell.angle_beta   90.00
_cell.angle_gamma   90.00
#
_symmetry.space_group_name_H-M   'P 1'
#
loop_
_entity.id
_entity.type
_entity.pdbx_description
1 polymer ?
#
loop_
_entity_poly.entity_id
_entity_poly.type
_entity_poly.pdbx_seq_one_letter_code
_entity_poly.pdbx_strand_id
1 'polypeptide(L)'
;LEKKLNDAKQVLQGLQGSDDTIAIRDATAMVERGRRNLLREPNLPKGDTMPVKLWTWKLGTIVFIGIPSEPFAEIQLVLRERFPQYTIIIGTLCNGTDGYMMPEKDYGTGLYQEWISPAGKGCLEVAIEALTAEIENL
;
A
#
# COMPACT_ATOMS: atom_id res chain seq x y z
N LEU A 1 -0.90 -0.32 -18.06
CA LEU A 1 -1.40 0.82 -17.24
C LEU A 1 -1.95 1.98 -18.08
N GLU A 2 -1.37 2.23 -19.26
CA GLU A 2 -1.77 3.34 -20.15
C GLU A 2 -3.25 3.35 -20.56
N LYS A 3 -3.83 2.18 -20.86
CA LYS A 3 -5.26 2.06 -21.17
C LYS A 3 -6.14 2.66 -20.07
N LYS A 4 -5.90 2.30 -18.81
CA LYS A 4 -6.67 2.83 -17.67
C LYS A 4 -6.57 4.35 -17.55
N LEU A 5 -5.39 4.93 -17.81
CA LEU A 5 -5.21 6.38 -17.83
C LEU A 5 -5.98 7.04 -18.98
N ASN A 6 -5.92 6.45 -20.18
CA ASN A 6 -6.63 6.97 -21.34
C ASN A 6 -8.15 6.91 -21.16
N ASP A 7 -8.67 5.80 -20.62
CA ASP A 7 -10.08 5.65 -20.27
C ASP A 7 -10.51 6.73 -19.26
N ALA A 8 -9.71 6.95 -18.21
CA ALA A 8 -9.98 8.01 -17.22
C ALA A 8 -9.97 9.42 -17.82
N LYS A 9 -9.06 9.70 -18.76
CA LYS A 9 -9.00 10.99 -19.48
C LYS A 9 -10.24 11.20 -20.35
N GLN A 10 -10.73 10.16 -21.03
CA GLN A 10 -11.94 10.24 -21.83
C GLN A 10 -13.17 10.53 -20.97
N VAL A 11 -13.29 9.89 -19.80
CA VAL A 11 -14.37 10.18 -18.84
C VAL A 11 -14.32 11.65 -18.39
N LEU A 12 -13.14 12.15 -18.00
CA LEU A 12 -12.99 13.54 -17.58
C LEU A 12 -13.32 14.53 -18.70
N GLN A 13 -12.92 14.23 -19.94
CA GLN A 13 -13.22 15.04 -21.11
C GLN A 13 -14.73 15.07 -21.40
N GLY A 14 -15.43 13.94 -21.26
CA GLY A 14 -16.87 13.85 -21.43
C GLY A 14 -17.68 14.66 -20.40
N LEU A 15 -17.07 15.02 -19.27
CA LEU A 15 -17.67 15.87 -18.23
C LEU A 15 -17.41 17.37 -18.45
N GLN A 16 -16.75 17.77 -19.54
CA GLN A 16 -16.54 19.19 -19.85
C GLN A 16 -17.87 19.92 -20.01
N GLY A 17 -18.05 20.99 -19.24
CA GLY A 17 -19.30 21.76 -19.21
C GLY A 17 -20.42 21.14 -18.37
N SER A 18 -20.15 20.05 -17.65
CA SER A 18 -21.07 19.52 -16.63
C SER A 18 -20.99 20.35 -15.34
N ASP A 19 -22.13 20.54 -14.68
CA ASP A 19 -22.20 21.11 -13.33
C ASP A 19 -22.06 20.05 -12.22
N ASP A 20 -21.90 18.76 -12.59
CA ASP A 20 -21.68 17.66 -11.64
C ASP A 20 -20.25 17.67 -11.11
N THR A 21 -20.05 18.50 -10.08
CA THR A 21 -18.76 18.67 -9.40
C THR A 21 -18.22 17.38 -8.77
N ILE A 22 -19.09 16.44 -8.38
CA ILE A 22 -18.67 15.16 -7.77
C ILE A 22 -18.10 14.25 -8.86
N ALA A 23 -18.80 14.11 -9.99
CA ALA A 23 -18.31 13.32 -11.12
C ALA A 23 -16.97 13.87 -11.64
N ILE A 24 -16.84 15.20 -11.74
CA ILE A 24 -15.58 15.86 -12.17
C ILE A 24 -14.44 15.55 -11.20
N ARG A 25 -14.69 15.66 -9.88
CA ARG A 25 -13.69 15.32 -8.84
C ARG A 25 -13.23 13.87 -8.97
N ASP A 26 -14.15 12.94 -9.11
CA ASP A 26 -13.85 11.51 -9.15
C ASP A 26 -13.11 11.13 -10.43
N ALA A 27 -13.50 11.68 -11.58
CA ALA A 27 -12.78 11.51 -12.84
C ALA A 27 -11.36 12.11 -12.79
N THR A 28 -11.21 13.29 -12.18
CA THR A 28 -9.89 13.92 -11.96
C THR A 28 -9.01 13.04 -11.09
N ALA A 29 -9.57 12.46 -10.03
CA ALA A 29 -8.86 11.52 -9.17
C ALA A 29 -8.41 10.28 -9.96
N MET A 30 -9.26 9.70 -10.83
CA MET A 30 -8.87 8.58 -11.70
C MET A 30 -7.69 8.92 -12.61
N VAL A 31 -7.68 10.10 -13.22
CA VAL A 31 -6.57 10.56 -14.09
C VAL A 31 -5.27 10.67 -13.29
N GLU A 32 -5.29 11.31 -12.12
CA GLU A 32 -4.09 11.44 -11.29
C GLU A 32 -3.56 10.08 -10.82
N ARG A 33 -4.45 9.16 -10.44
CA ARG A 33 -4.09 7.78 -10.08
C ARG A 33 -3.40 7.05 -11.23
N GLY A 34 -3.96 7.14 -12.44
CA GLY A 34 -3.38 6.55 -13.65
C GLY A 34 -1.99 7.10 -13.95
N ARG A 35 -1.81 8.42 -13.79
CA ARG A 35 -0.52 9.10 -13.98
C ARG A 35 0.53 8.64 -12.97
N ARG A 36 0.18 8.57 -11.68
CA ARG A 36 1.09 8.09 -10.62
C ARG A 36 1.51 6.64 -10.86
N ASN A 37 0.59 5.78 -11.28
CA ASN A 37 0.91 4.39 -11.58
C ASN A 37 1.89 4.25 -12.76
N LEU A 38 1.73 5.05 -13.83
CA LEU A 38 2.69 5.06 -14.94
C LEU A 38 4.07 5.59 -14.53
N LEU A 39 4.13 6.60 -13.65
CA LEU A 39 5.42 7.10 -13.14
C LEU A 39 6.13 6.09 -12.25
N ARG A 40 5.37 5.21 -11.58
CA ARG A 40 5.91 4.15 -10.72
C ARG A 40 6.39 2.93 -11.51
N GLU A 41 5.69 2.56 -12.58
CA GLU A 41 5.93 1.33 -13.37
C GLU A 41 7.41 1.10 -13.74
N PRO A 42 8.19 2.09 -14.26
CA PRO A 42 9.57 1.85 -14.66
C PRO A 42 10.50 1.45 -13.50
N ASN A 43 10.13 1.80 -12.27
CA ASN A 43 10.89 1.51 -11.06
C ASN A 43 10.42 0.22 -10.36
N LEU A 44 9.35 -0.41 -10.83
CA LEU A 44 8.89 -1.67 -10.28
C LEU A 44 9.79 -2.83 -10.77
N PRO A 45 10.03 -3.83 -9.92
CA PRO A 45 10.72 -5.04 -10.32
C PRO A 45 9.95 -5.73 -11.45
N LYS A 46 10.69 -6.36 -12.37
CA LYS A 46 10.09 -7.18 -13.43
C LYS A 46 9.75 -8.57 -12.86
N GLY A 47 8.54 -9.04 -13.16
CA GLY A 47 8.06 -10.37 -12.77
C GLY A 47 6.87 -10.30 -11.81
N ASP A 48 6.56 -11.45 -11.20
CA ASP A 48 5.36 -11.62 -10.36
C ASP A 48 5.64 -11.41 -8.87
N THR A 49 6.87 -11.01 -8.52
CA THR A 49 7.30 -10.78 -7.14
C THR A 49 7.90 -9.40 -6.97
N MET A 50 7.61 -8.79 -5.81
CA MET A 50 8.17 -7.51 -5.41
C MET A 50 8.92 -7.69 -4.09
N PRO A 51 10.26 -7.56 -4.06
CA PRO A 51 10.98 -7.56 -2.81
C PRO A 51 10.61 -6.29 -2.03
N VAL A 52 10.24 -6.48 -0.77
CA VAL A 52 9.98 -5.38 0.18
C VAL A 52 10.96 -5.53 1.32
N LYS A 53 11.73 -4.47 1.60
CA LYS A 53 12.63 -4.44 2.75
C LYS A 53 11.90 -3.87 3.95
N LEU A 54 11.89 -4.63 5.04
CA LEU A 54 11.38 -4.19 6.34
C LEU A 54 12.57 -3.95 7.27
N TRP A 55 12.43 -3.03 8.21
CA TRP A 55 13.47 -2.73 9.19
C TRP A 55 12.94 -2.95 10.59
N THR A 56 13.75 -3.56 11.45
CA THR A 56 13.43 -3.82 12.85
C THR A 56 14.58 -3.34 13.74
N TRP A 57 14.23 -2.73 14.86
CA TRP A 57 15.19 -2.37 15.91
C TRP A 57 14.58 -2.67 17.27
N LYS A 58 15.36 -3.30 18.16
CA LYS A 58 14.95 -3.56 19.54
C LYS A 58 15.77 -2.71 20.52
N LEU A 59 15.07 -1.97 21.37
CA LEU A 59 15.65 -1.19 22.46
C LEU A 59 14.96 -1.60 23.76
N GLY A 60 15.58 -2.52 24.50
CA GLY A 60 14.97 -3.12 25.68
C GLY A 60 13.69 -3.87 25.33
N THR A 61 12.55 -3.38 25.83
CA THR A 61 11.21 -3.93 25.55
C THR A 61 10.48 -3.20 24.42
N ILE A 62 11.13 -2.26 23.74
CA ILE A 62 10.54 -1.52 22.62
C ILE A 62 11.04 -2.11 21.30
N VAL A 63 10.13 -2.39 20.37
CA VAL A 63 10.45 -2.80 19.01
C VAL A 63 9.96 -1.73 18.03
N PHE A 64 10.88 -1.12 17.29
CA PHE A 64 10.58 -0.22 16.19
C PHE A 64 10.57 -1.00 14.88
N ILE A 65 9.54 -0.80 14.08
CA ILE A 65 9.39 -1.40 12.76
C ILE A 65 9.27 -0.28 11.74
N GLY A 66 10.17 -0.25 10.75
CA GLY A 66 10.07 0.62 9.59
C GLY A 66 9.50 -0.15 8.40
N ILE A 67 8.49 0.42 7.74
CA ILE A 67 7.84 -0.16 6.57
C ILE A 67 7.84 0.86 5.43
N PRO A 68 8.27 0.50 4.21
CA PRO A 68 8.36 1.43 3.08
C PRO A 68 7.01 1.68 2.40
N SER A 69 5.90 1.34 3.05
CA SER A 69 4.54 1.36 2.49
C SER A 69 3.55 1.95 3.50
N GLU A 70 2.29 2.04 3.08
CA GLU A 70 1.12 2.38 3.90
C GLU A 70 0.31 1.09 4.19
N PRO A 71 0.65 0.32 5.24
CA PRO A 71 -0.09 -0.88 5.59
C PRO A 71 -1.41 -0.57 6.29
N PHE A 72 -2.38 -1.46 6.12
CA PHE A 72 -3.59 -1.45 6.91
C PHE A 72 -3.30 -1.76 8.39
N ALA A 73 -4.18 -1.31 9.28
CA ALA A 73 -3.95 -1.35 10.73
C ALA A 73 -3.82 -2.78 11.28
N GLU A 74 -4.28 -3.80 10.58
CA GLU A 74 -4.14 -5.21 10.95
C GLU A 74 -2.70 -5.58 11.30
N ILE A 75 -1.68 -5.02 10.64
CA ILE A 75 -0.28 -5.32 10.95
C ILE A 75 0.10 -4.96 12.38
N GLN A 76 -0.33 -3.80 12.90
CA GLN A 76 -0.03 -3.41 14.28
C GLN A 76 -0.87 -4.20 15.29
N LEU A 77 -2.12 -4.53 14.93
CA LEU A 77 -3.02 -5.27 15.82
C LEU A 77 -2.48 -6.68 16.04
N VAL A 78 -2.18 -7.39 14.96
CA VAL A 78 -1.69 -8.76 15.00
C VAL A 78 -0.33 -8.85 15.70
N LEU A 79 0.62 -7.95 15.37
CA LEU A 79 1.95 -8.00 16.00
C LEU A 79 1.88 -7.69 17.50
N ARG A 80 1.04 -6.73 17.94
CA ARG A 80 0.90 -6.42 19.37
C ARG A 80 0.18 -7.52 20.15
N GLU A 81 -0.76 -8.21 19.51
CA GLU A 81 -1.40 -9.40 20.09
C GLU A 81 -0.41 -10.56 20.25
N ARG A 82 0.44 -10.80 19.24
CA ARG A 82 1.45 -11.87 19.27
C ARG A 82 2.58 -11.61 20.27
N PHE A 83 2.97 -10.34 20.46
CA PHE A 83 4.10 -9.97 21.32
C PHE A 83 3.71 -8.95 22.41
N PRO A 84 2.85 -9.33 23.38
CA PRO A 84 2.39 -8.42 24.43
C PRO A 84 3.50 -7.96 25.38
N GLN A 85 4.65 -8.65 25.39
CA GLN A 85 5.84 -8.26 26.15
C GLN A 85 6.60 -7.07 25.54
N TYR A 86 6.29 -6.68 24.29
CA TYR A 86 6.95 -5.60 23.59
C TYR A 86 6.02 -4.42 23.31
N THR A 87 6.54 -3.21 23.50
CA THR A 87 5.92 -1.99 22.95
C THR A 87 6.29 -1.89 21.48
N ILE A 88 5.35 -2.21 20.58
CA ILE A 88 5.59 -2.16 19.13
C ILE A 88 5.19 -0.81 18.56
N ILE A 89 6.15 -0.15 17.93
CA ILE A 89 6.02 1.13 17.23
C ILE A 89 6.27 0.89 15.74
N ILE A 90 5.29 1.23 14.90
CA ILE A 90 5.39 1.07 13.44
C ILE A 90 5.50 2.46 12.81
N GLY A 91 6.59 2.69 12.07
CA GLY A 91 6.77 3.80 11.17
C GLY A 91 6.43 3.38 9.74
N THR A 92 5.54 4.14 9.10
CA THR A 92 5.15 3.95 7.69
C THR A 92 5.94 4.88 6.79
N LEU A 93 6.03 4.57 5.50
CA LEU A 93 6.82 5.32 4.52
C LEU A 93 8.31 5.48 4.93
N CYS A 94 8.85 4.50 5.66
CA CYS A 94 10.24 4.47 6.06
C CYS A 94 11.11 4.01 4.89
N ASN A 95 12.05 4.86 4.45
CA ASN A 95 13.01 4.56 3.38
C ASN A 95 12.37 4.14 2.03
N GLY A 96 11.09 4.45 1.80
CA GLY A 96 10.39 4.08 0.58
C GLY A 96 8.94 4.56 0.57
N THR A 97 8.31 4.50 -0.60
CA THR A 97 6.90 4.87 -0.83
C THR A 97 6.22 3.85 -1.74
N ASP A 98 6.22 2.59 -1.32
CA ASP A 98 5.83 1.40 -2.09
C ASP A 98 4.31 1.21 -2.18
N GLY A 99 3.53 2.26 -1.92
CA GLY A 99 2.07 2.23 -1.97
C GLY A 99 1.45 1.51 -0.77
N TYR A 100 0.27 0.93 -0.96
CA TYR A 100 -0.50 0.33 0.14
C TYR A 100 -0.19 -1.16 0.32
N MET A 101 -0.27 -1.64 1.55
CA MET A 101 -0.37 -3.08 1.86
C MET A 101 -1.75 -3.37 2.45
N MET A 102 -2.58 -4.03 1.65
CA MET A 102 -3.94 -4.39 2.02
C MET A 102 -4.02 -5.85 2.44
N PRO A 103 -4.94 -6.20 3.35
CA PRO A 103 -5.22 -7.58 3.65
C PRO A 103 -5.89 -8.24 2.43
N GLU A 104 -5.65 -9.52 2.26
CA GLU A 104 -6.16 -10.31 1.15
C GLU A 104 -7.69 -10.19 1.01
N LYS A 105 -8.39 -10.21 2.14
CA LYS A 105 -9.85 -10.17 2.25
C LYS A 105 -10.48 -8.92 1.62
N ASP A 106 -9.73 -7.82 1.51
CA ASP A 106 -10.25 -6.53 1.02
C ASP A 106 -10.01 -6.31 -0.48
N TYR A 107 -9.32 -7.24 -1.16
CA TYR A 107 -9.17 -7.19 -2.63
C TYR A 107 -10.48 -7.55 -3.35
N GLY A 108 -10.70 -6.95 -4.52
CA GLY A 108 -11.92 -7.13 -5.31
C GLY A 108 -13.10 -6.28 -4.82
N THR A 109 -12.90 -5.43 -3.82
CA THR A 109 -13.92 -4.53 -3.28
C THR A 109 -13.96 -3.18 -4.01
N GLY A 110 -13.00 -2.92 -4.91
CA GLY A 110 -12.94 -1.67 -5.66
C GLY A 110 -12.37 -0.49 -4.85
N LEU A 111 -11.77 -0.76 -3.69
CA LEU A 111 -11.09 0.25 -2.88
C LEU A 111 -9.96 0.93 -3.64
N TYR A 112 -9.71 2.19 -3.31
CA TYR A 112 -8.62 2.95 -3.92
C TYR A 112 -7.26 2.26 -3.73
N GLN A 113 -7.04 1.75 -2.53
CA GLN A 113 -5.79 1.14 -2.10
C GLN A 113 -5.41 -0.07 -2.97
N GLU A 114 -6.40 -0.78 -3.51
CA GLU A 114 -6.20 -1.94 -4.39
C GLU A 114 -5.48 -1.53 -5.69
N TRP A 115 -5.76 -0.31 -6.17
CA TRP A 115 -5.16 0.24 -7.38
C TRP A 115 -3.74 0.74 -7.18
N ILE A 116 -3.32 0.93 -5.93
CA ILE A 116 -2.03 1.48 -5.55
C ILE A 116 -1.23 0.55 -4.62
N SER A 117 -1.54 -0.74 -4.62
CA SER A 117 -0.79 -1.79 -3.92
C SER A 117 0.03 -2.63 -4.91
N PRO A 118 1.29 -2.25 -5.20
CA PRO A 118 2.11 -2.92 -6.20
C PRO A 118 2.60 -4.30 -5.71
N ALA A 119 2.72 -4.50 -4.40
CA ALA A 119 3.07 -5.79 -3.80
C ALA A 119 1.93 -6.84 -3.93
N GLY A 120 0.73 -6.39 -4.28
CA GLY A 120 -0.37 -7.28 -4.67
C GLY A 120 -1.08 -7.97 -3.51
N LYS A 121 -2.05 -8.80 -3.88
CA LYS A 121 -2.95 -9.51 -2.97
C LYS A 121 -2.18 -10.42 -2.02
N GLY A 122 -2.49 -10.35 -0.72
CA GLY A 122 -1.81 -11.13 0.33
C GLY A 122 -0.51 -10.51 0.86
N CYS A 123 -0.08 -9.35 0.34
CA CYS A 123 1.19 -8.74 0.75
C CYS A 123 1.24 -8.35 2.23
N LEU A 124 0.11 -7.98 2.83
CA LEU A 124 0.04 -7.61 4.23
C LEU A 124 0.29 -8.81 5.14
N GLU A 125 -0.33 -9.94 4.83
CA GLU A 125 -0.16 -11.20 5.55
C GLU A 125 1.28 -11.68 5.47
N VAL A 126 1.89 -11.64 4.28
CA VAL A 126 3.31 -11.97 4.10
C VAL A 126 4.22 -11.07 4.95
N ALA A 127 3.94 -9.76 5.00
CA ALA A 127 4.71 -8.83 5.82
C ALA A 127 4.54 -9.11 7.34
N ILE A 128 3.33 -9.44 7.78
CA ILE A 128 3.04 -9.81 9.18
C ILE A 128 3.84 -11.06 9.58
N GLU A 129 3.83 -12.11 8.75
CA GLU A 129 4.57 -13.33 9.07
C GLU A 129 6.09 -13.11 9.04
N ALA A 130 6.60 -12.34 8.08
CA ALA A 130 8.03 -11.98 8.05
C ALA A 130 8.46 -11.21 9.30
N LEU A 131 7.66 -10.23 9.74
CA LEU A 131 7.93 -9.48 10.97
C LEU A 131 7.78 -10.32 12.23
N THR A 132 6.83 -11.27 12.25
CA THR A 132 6.66 -12.20 13.36
C THR A 132 7.92 -13.03 13.54
N ALA A 133 8.39 -13.66 12.46
CA ALA A 133 9.61 -14.45 12.48
C ALA A 133 10.83 -13.60 12.89
N GLU A 134 10.93 -12.36 12.43
CA GLU A 134 12.03 -11.47 12.82
C GLU A 134 11.97 -11.14 14.32
N ILE A 135 10.80 -10.76 14.86
CA ILE A 135 10.64 -10.36 16.27
C ILE A 135 10.89 -11.52 17.24
N GLU A 136 10.57 -12.76 16.85
CA GLU A 136 10.92 -13.96 17.62
C GLU A 136 12.45 -14.13 17.80
N ASN A 137 13.25 -13.54 16.91
CA ASN A 137 14.71 -13.62 16.91
C ASN A 137 15.41 -12.36 17.47
N LEU A 138 14.68 -11.33 17.91
CA LEU A 138 15.21 -10.09 18.53
C LEU A 138 15.40 -10.22 20.04
#